data_AF-A0A178MNK7-F1
#
_entry.id   AF-A0A178MNK7-F1
#
_cell.length_a   1.000
_cell.length_b   1.000
_cell.length_c   1.000
_cell.angle_alpha   90.00
_cell.angle_beta   90.00
_cell.angle_gamma   90.00
#
_symmetry.space_group_name_H-M   'P 1'
#
loop_
_entity.id
_entity.type
_entity.pdbx_description
1 polymer ?
#
loop_
_entity_poly.entity_id
_entity_poly.type
_entity_poly.pdbx_seq_one_letter_code
_entity_poly.pdbx_strand_id
1 'polypeptide(L)'
;MELKGDIMAASAITPHPERGDLRDVARRAVLQAANMMNTRSSRFVGNAEPPLDEIMGDPMVRHLMDRDGVAEASLRDLIDQIRGRLG
;
A
#
# COMPACT_ATOMS: atom_id res chain seq x y z
N MET A 1 -45.49 -30.44 51.91
CA MET A 1 -45.78 -29.58 50.74
C MET A 1 -44.79 -28.44 50.83
N GLU A 2 -43.61 -28.49 50.20
CA GLU A 2 -43.35 -28.26 48.75
C GLU A 2 -44.05 -26.98 48.26
N LEU A 3 -43.44 -26.00 47.58
CA LEU A 3 -42.32 -25.91 46.62
C LEU A 3 -41.49 -24.62 46.92
N LYS A 4 -40.15 -24.55 46.80
CA LYS A 4 -39.28 -24.49 45.59
C LYS A 4 -39.62 -23.32 44.65
N GLY A 5 -38.68 -22.37 44.47
CA GLY A 5 -38.87 -21.23 43.56
C GLY A 5 -37.70 -20.24 43.49
N ASP A 6 -36.57 -20.74 42.99
CA ASP A 6 -35.60 -20.09 42.11
C ASP A 6 -34.96 -18.74 42.48
N ILE A 7 -33.67 -18.85 42.81
CA ILE A 7 -32.65 -17.81 42.74
C ILE A 7 -32.60 -17.30 41.29
N MET A 8 -33.05 -16.07 41.06
CA MET A 8 -32.77 -15.32 39.84
C MET A 8 -31.27 -15.06 39.75
N ALA A 9 -30.52 -16.01 39.21
CA ALA A 9 -29.18 -15.79 38.73
C ALA A 9 -29.28 -14.82 37.54
N ALA A 10 -29.12 -13.52 37.82
CA ALA A 10 -28.85 -12.55 36.79
C ALA A 10 -27.55 -12.96 36.11
N SER A 11 -27.69 -13.68 35.00
CA SER A 11 -26.61 -14.00 34.09
C SER A 11 -25.99 -12.68 33.64
N ALA A 12 -24.86 -12.33 34.26
CA ALA A 12 -23.98 -11.30 33.75
C ALA A 12 -23.43 -11.83 32.42
N ILE A 13 -24.13 -11.52 31.32
CA ILE A 13 -23.58 -11.61 29.98
C ILE A 13 -22.45 -10.58 29.94
N THR A 14 -21.25 -10.97 30.33
CA THR A 14 -20.05 -10.20 30.03
C THR A 14 -19.98 -10.09 28.51
N PRO A 15 -20.02 -8.88 27.92
CA PRO A 15 -19.78 -8.72 26.49
C PRO A 15 -18.37 -9.23 26.22
N HIS A 16 -18.29 -10.33 25.47
CA HIS A 16 -17.04 -10.84 24.96
C HIS A 16 -16.45 -9.78 24.03
N PRO A 17 -15.18 -9.37 24.16
CA PRO A 17 -14.58 -8.41 23.25
C PRO A 17 -14.63 -9.00 21.83
N GLU A 18 -15.45 -8.37 21.01
CA GLU A 18 -15.75 -8.76 19.64
C GLU A 18 -14.45 -8.89 18.85
N ARG A 19 -14.25 -10.05 18.20
CA ARG A 19 -13.13 -10.31 17.27
C ARG A 19 -13.17 -9.41 15.99
N GLY A 20 -13.97 -8.35 15.99
CA GLY A 20 -14.19 -7.39 14.89
C GLY A 20 -13.08 -6.34 14.74
N ASP A 21 -12.39 -5.97 15.82
CA ASP A 21 -11.46 -4.82 15.77
C ASP A 21 -10.23 -5.04 14.88
N LEU A 22 -9.63 -6.24 14.90
CA LEU A 22 -8.42 -6.50 14.12
C LEU A 22 -8.67 -6.48 12.60
N ARG A 23 -9.84 -6.98 12.17
CA ARG A 23 -10.23 -6.97 10.76
C ARG A 23 -10.54 -5.55 10.28
N ASP A 24 -11.17 -4.74 11.12
CA ASP A 24 -11.47 -3.36 10.79
C ASP A 24 -10.23 -2.46 10.79
N VAL A 25 -9.29 -2.69 11.71
CA VAL A 25 -7.97 -2.05 11.70
C VAL A 25 -7.19 -2.44 10.45
N ALA A 26 -7.14 -3.72 10.10
CA ALA A 26 -6.49 -4.18 8.87
C ALA A 26 -7.15 -3.57 7.62
N ARG A 27 -8.49 -3.52 7.59
CA ARG A 27 -9.25 -2.92 6.49
C ARG A 27 -8.94 -1.42 6.34
N ARG A 28 -8.87 -0.68 7.45
CA ARG A 28 -8.49 0.75 7.44
C ARG A 28 -7.06 0.95 6.96
N ALA A 29 -6.11 0.12 7.40
CA ALA A 29 -4.72 0.18 6.96
C ALA A 29 -4.58 -0.07 5.45
N VAL A 30 -5.31 -1.06 4.92
CA VAL A 30 -5.34 -1.37 3.48
C VAL A 30 -5.93 -0.20 2.68
N LEU A 31 -7.05 0.38 3.14
CA LEU A 31 -7.67 1.53 2.48
C LEU A 31 -6.74 2.76 2.50
N GLN A 32 -6.04 2.99 3.61
CA GLN A 32 -5.07 4.07 3.74
C GLN A 32 -3.88 3.88 2.79
N ALA A 33 -3.33 2.67 2.72
CA ALA A 33 -2.26 2.33 1.78
C ALA A 33 -2.71 2.50 0.31
N ALA A 34 -3.92 2.04 -0.03
CA ALA A 34 -4.50 2.21 -1.35
C ALA A 34 -4.69 3.70 -1.71
N ASN A 35 -5.15 4.52 -0.76
CA ASN A 35 -5.34 5.96 -0.98
C ASN A 35 -3.99 6.69 -1.16
N MET A 36 -2.96 6.30 -0.40
CA MET A 36 -1.59 6.80 -0.60
C MET A 36 -1.04 6.41 -1.98
N MET A 37 -1.32 5.20 -2.46
CA MET A 37 -0.96 4.75 -3.81
C MET A 37 -1.69 5.57 -4.90
N ASN A 38 -2.97 5.87 -4.69
CA ASN A 38 -3.77 6.66 -5.65
C ASN A 38 -3.25 8.10 -5.81
N THR A 39 -2.81 8.74 -4.71
CA THR A 39 -2.17 10.07 -4.77
C THR A 39 -0.82 10.08 -5.49
N ARG A 40 -0.18 8.93 -5.72
CA ARG A 40 1.03 8.82 -6.54
C ARG A 40 0.71 8.84 -8.04
N SER A 41 -0.39 8.20 -8.44
CA SER A 41 -0.83 8.19 -9.85
C SER A 41 -1.26 9.57 -10.36
N SER A 42 -1.74 10.46 -9.49
CA SER A 42 -2.13 11.83 -9.87
C SER A 42 -0.94 12.78 -10.13
N ARG A 43 0.31 12.36 -9.87
CA ARG A 43 1.48 13.27 -9.94
C ARG A 43 2.01 13.50 -11.35
N PHE A 44 1.54 12.74 -12.33
CA PHE A 44 2.05 12.76 -13.71
C PHE A 44 1.04 13.30 -14.74
N VAL A 45 0.01 14.02 -14.29
CA VAL A 45 -0.98 14.63 -15.19
C VAL A 45 -0.41 15.92 -15.80
N GLY A 46 -0.29 15.99 -17.13
CA GLY A 46 -0.05 17.25 -17.87
C GLY A 46 1.41 17.63 -18.18
N ASN A 47 2.26 16.66 -18.53
CA ASN A 47 3.66 16.89 -18.96
C ASN A 47 4.59 17.49 -17.90
N ALA A 48 4.22 17.50 -16.62
CA ALA A 48 5.15 17.71 -15.52
C ALA A 48 5.92 16.41 -15.21
N GLU A 49 6.32 15.67 -16.23
CA GLU A 49 7.16 14.50 -16.02
C GLU A 49 8.54 14.97 -15.54
N PRO A 50 9.01 14.47 -14.38
CA PRO A 50 10.33 14.81 -13.91
C PRO A 50 11.38 14.32 -14.91
N PRO A 51 12.53 15.02 -15.01
CA PRO A 51 13.62 14.56 -15.85
C PRO A 51 14.01 13.13 -15.47
N LEU A 52 14.37 12.32 -16.48
CA LEU A 52 14.63 10.91 -16.28
C LEU A 52 15.74 10.63 -15.24
N ASP A 53 16.73 11.52 -15.14
CA ASP A 53 17.78 11.42 -14.11
C ASP A 53 17.24 11.57 -12.69
N GLU A 54 16.20 12.38 -12.49
CA GLU A 54 15.52 12.51 -11.21
C GLU A 54 14.75 11.23 -10.87
N ILE A 55 14.08 10.63 -11.86
CA ILE A 55 13.40 9.33 -11.72
C ILE A 55 14.40 8.22 -11.37
N MET A 56 15.52 8.13 -12.08
CA MET A 56 16.55 7.12 -11.83
C MET A 56 17.30 7.35 -10.50
N GLY A 57 17.31 8.58 -9.99
CA GLY A 57 17.83 8.92 -8.68
C GLY A 57 16.91 8.52 -7.52
N ASP A 58 15.63 8.26 -7.78
CA ASP A 58 14.66 7.89 -6.76
C ASP A 58 14.98 6.51 -6.15
N PRO A 59 15.07 6.39 -4.80
CA PRO A 59 15.41 5.12 -4.15
C PRO A 59 14.42 3.98 -4.42
N MET A 60 13.13 4.29 -4.59
CA MET A 60 12.12 3.29 -4.94
C MET A 60 12.34 2.78 -6.36
N VAL A 61 12.62 3.68 -7.31
CA VAL A 61 12.90 3.29 -8.69
C VAL A 61 14.16 2.43 -8.76
N ARG A 62 15.22 2.80 -8.05
CA ARG A 62 16.44 1.97 -7.97
C ARG A 62 16.18 0.58 -7.40
N HIS A 63 15.37 0.48 -6.35
CA HIS A 63 14.98 -0.80 -5.79
C HIS A 63 14.19 -1.66 -6.79
N LEU A 64 13.28 -1.05 -7.55
CA LEU A 64 12.52 -1.74 -8.60
C LEU A 64 13.43 -2.20 -9.75
N MET A 65 14.36 -1.35 -10.18
CA MET A 65 15.34 -1.70 -11.21
C MET A 65 16.20 -2.89 -10.78
N ASP A 66 16.72 -2.87 -9.55
CA ASP A 66 17.51 -3.99 -9.01
C ASP A 66 16.69 -5.29 -8.93
N ARG A 67 15.46 -5.20 -8.41
CA ARG A 67 14.52 -6.33 -8.33
C ARG A 67 14.23 -6.94 -9.71
N ASP A 68 14.10 -6.09 -10.72
CA ASP A 68 13.74 -6.49 -12.08
C ASP A 68 14.99 -6.81 -12.94
N GLY A 69 16.20 -6.74 -12.36
CA GLY A 69 17.46 -7.05 -13.04
C GLY A 69 17.89 -6.00 -14.07
N VAL A 70 17.39 -4.77 -13.95
CA VAL A 70 17.67 -3.65 -14.85
C VAL A 70 18.90 -2.87 -14.36
N ALA A 71 20.02 -3.01 -15.07
CA ALA A 71 21.22 -2.23 -14.78
C ALA A 71 21.08 -0.78 -15.27
N GLU A 72 21.38 0.20 -14.40
CA GLU A 72 21.29 1.64 -14.71
C GLU A 72 22.16 2.01 -15.92
N ALA A 73 23.37 1.47 -16.02
CA ALA A 73 24.27 1.71 -17.15
C ALA A 73 23.67 1.23 -18.49
N SER A 74 23.12 0.02 -18.51
CA SER A 74 22.50 -0.54 -19.73
C SER A 74 21.25 0.24 -20.15
N LEU A 75 20.48 0.76 -19.19
CA LEU A 75 19.35 1.64 -19.48
C LEU A 75 19.82 2.96 -20.12
N ARG A 76 20.88 3.58 -19.58
CA ARG A 76 21.48 4.81 -20.14
C ARG A 76 22.01 4.59 -21.56
N ASP A 77 22.73 3.49 -21.78
CA ASP A 77 23.23 3.14 -23.12
C ASP A 77 22.10 2.97 -24.13
N LEU A 78 20.97 2.37 -23.72
CA LEU A 78 19.80 2.22 -24.57
C LEU A 78 19.16 3.57 -24.91
N ILE A 79 19.05 4.47 -23.93
CA ILE A 79 18.49 5.81 -24.13
C ILE A 79 19.35 6.59 -25.13
N ASP A 80 20.67 6.55 -24.99
CA ASP A 80 21.59 7.26 -25.88
C ASP A 80 21.53 6.70 -27.31
N GLN A 81 21.41 5.37 -27.46
CA GLN A 81 21.18 4.74 -28.76
C GLN A 81 19.86 5.20 -29.39
N ILE A 82 18.78 5.28 -28.63
CA ILE A 82 17.47 5.72 -29.14
C ILE A 82 17.54 7.20 -29.54
N ARG A 83 18.13 8.07 -28.71
CA ARG A 83 18.33 9.49 -29.03
C ARG A 83 19.12 9.68 -30.32
N GLY A 84 20.21 8.93 -30.49
CA GLY A 84 21.01 8.97 -31.70
C GLY A 84 20.25 8.53 -32.97
N ARG A 85 19.21 7.70 -32.82
CA ARG A 85 18.35 7.25 -33.94
C ARG A 85 17.19 8.20 -34.25
N LEU A 86 16.74 8.97 -33.26
CA LEU A 86 15.61 9.89 -33.38
C LEU A 86 15.98 11.28 -33.94
N GLY A 87 17.28 11.55 -34.11
CA GLY A 87 17.89 12.68 -34.85
C GLY A 87 16.99 13.86 -35.18
#